data_AF-A0A523I7P4-F1
#
_entry.id   AF-A0A523I7P4-F1
#
_cell.length_a   1.000
_cell.length_b   1.000
_cell.length_c   1.000
_cell.angle_alpha   90.00
_cell.angle_beta   90.00
_cell.angle_gamma   90.00
#
_symmetry.space_group_name_H-M   'P 1'
#
loop_
_entity.id
_entity.type
_entity.pdbx_description
1 polymer ?
#
loop_
_entity_poly.entity_id
_entity_poly.type
_entity_poly.pdbx_seq_one_letter_code
_entity_poly.pdbx_strand_id
1 'polypeptide(L)'
;MNKTGNTLTAQIHPGDEQICLGQDENLDENAGAVMPPIVQTSLFRKGSLRQLQDELSEESKNYVYRRGRNPTVAVFEGKLAALEHGEACKCFASGMAAVSAALTGLLKQGDRILFVNLSVSPDHSFLCCGPRRLRNQSLELNCFDLFVILNF
;
A
#
# COMPACT_ATOMS: atom_id res chain seq x y z
N MET A 1 43.13 2.06 23.31
CA MET A 1 43.02 2.36 21.87
C MET A 1 42.30 1.22 21.19
N ASN A 2 41.17 1.35 20.48
CA ASN A 2 40.30 2.47 20.18
C ASN A 2 38.93 1.92 19.73
N LYS A 3 37.87 2.56 20.24
CA LYS A 3 36.48 2.60 19.77
C LYS A 3 35.64 1.33 19.93
N THR A 4 35.17 1.12 21.16
CA THR A 4 33.79 0.70 21.44
C THR A 4 32.85 1.78 20.89
N GLY A 5 32.61 1.74 19.58
CA GLY A 5 31.70 2.63 18.87
C GLY A 5 30.29 2.07 18.93
N ASN A 6 29.47 2.66 19.79
CA ASN A 6 28.02 2.52 19.83
C ASN A 6 27.42 2.43 18.42
N THR A 7 27.16 1.21 17.93
CA THR A 7 26.39 1.02 16.71
C THR A 7 24.96 1.03 17.17
N LEU A 8 24.24 2.10 16.84
CA LEU A 8 22.80 2.19 17.00
C LEU A 8 22.16 1.11 16.12
N THR A 9 22.23 -0.15 16.53
CA THR A 9 21.32 -1.17 16.05
C THR A 9 19.96 -0.73 16.54
N ALA A 10 19.19 -0.05 15.67
CA ALA A 10 17.75 0.03 15.82
C ALA A 10 17.29 -1.37 16.24
N GLN A 11 16.54 -1.47 17.33
CA GLN A 11 16.04 -2.76 17.80
C GLN A 11 14.99 -3.24 16.78
N ILE A 12 15.47 -3.86 15.70
CA ILE A 12 14.64 -4.44 14.65
C ILE A 12 13.94 -5.64 15.30
N HIS A 13 12.62 -5.73 15.14
CA HIS A 13 11.89 -6.88 15.62
C HIS A 13 12.40 -8.13 14.88
N PRO A 14 12.69 -9.25 15.57
CA PRO A 14 13.36 -10.40 14.96
C PRO A 14 12.59 -11.03 13.79
N GLY A 15 11.28 -10.78 13.69
CA GLY A 15 10.47 -11.19 12.54
C GLY A 15 10.65 -10.33 11.29
N ASP A 16 11.02 -9.06 11.42
CA ASP A 16 11.09 -8.11 10.30
C ASP A 16 12.28 -8.40 9.39
N GLU A 17 13.37 -8.91 9.97
CA GLU A 17 14.54 -9.35 9.22
C GLU A 17 14.19 -10.54 8.30
N GLN A 18 13.40 -11.50 8.80
CA GLN A 18 12.97 -12.66 8.01
C GLN A 18 12.05 -12.26 6.85
N ILE A 19 11.14 -11.30 7.08
CA ILE A 19 10.26 -10.74 6.05
C ILE A 19 11.08 -10.06 4.94
N CYS A 20 12.10 -9.28 5.33
CA CYS A 20 12.99 -8.61 4.38
C CYS A 20 13.81 -9.61 3.55
N LEU A 21 14.28 -10.68 4.18
CA LEU A 21 15.07 -11.73 3.54
C LEU A 21 14.24 -12.67 2.64
N GLY A 22 12.91 -12.63 2.74
CA GLY A 22 12.03 -13.48 1.93
C GLY A 22 12.14 -14.97 2.26
N GLN A 23 12.55 -15.32 3.48
CA GLN A 23 12.79 -16.71 3.89
C GLN A 23 11.50 -17.56 3.90
N ASP A 24 10.35 -16.94 4.08
CA ASP A 24 9.04 -17.60 4.13
C ASP A 24 8.30 -17.59 2.77
N GLU A 25 8.94 -17.17 1.68
CA GLU A 25 8.32 -17.14 0.36
C GLU A 25 8.25 -18.54 -0.29
N ASN A 26 7.13 -18.81 -0.96
CA ASN A 26 6.93 -20.06 -1.69
C ASN A 26 7.69 -20.00 -3.04
N LEU A 27 9.00 -20.26 -2.99
CA LEU A 27 9.91 -20.13 -4.14
C LEU A 27 9.55 -21.07 -5.30
N ASP A 28 8.80 -22.14 -5.04
CA ASP A 28 8.35 -23.11 -6.05
C ASP A 28 7.46 -22.46 -7.12
N GLU A 29 6.65 -21.45 -6.74
CA GLU A 29 5.81 -20.70 -7.69
C GLU A 29 6.63 -19.82 -8.64
N ASN A 30 7.86 -19.46 -8.25
CA ASN A 30 8.78 -18.61 -8.99
C ASN A 30 9.89 -19.41 -9.71
N ALA A 31 9.69 -20.71 -9.94
CA ALA A 31 10.68 -21.61 -10.53
C ALA A 31 12.01 -21.66 -9.75
N GLY A 32 11.96 -21.47 -8.43
CA GLY A 32 13.13 -21.47 -7.55
C GLY A 32 13.96 -20.17 -7.60
N ALA A 33 13.46 -19.11 -8.26
CA ALA A 33 14.12 -17.81 -8.26
C ALA A 33 14.02 -17.17 -6.87
N VAL A 34 15.18 -16.83 -6.28
CA VAL A 34 15.27 -16.14 -4.97
C VAL A 34 14.62 -14.76 -5.05
N MET A 35 14.75 -14.08 -6.20
CA MET A 35 14.10 -12.80 -6.44
C MET A 35 12.77 -13.03 -7.17
N PRO A 36 11.66 -12.43 -6.72
CA PRO A 36 10.39 -12.57 -7.39
C PRO A 36 10.48 -12.02 -8.83
N PRO A 37 9.86 -12.69 -9.81
CA PRO A 37 9.93 -12.25 -11.20
C PRO A 37 9.22 -10.91 -11.40
N ILE A 38 9.78 -10.07 -12.27
CA ILE A 38 9.21 -8.78 -12.65
C ILE A 38 8.19 -9.00 -13.77
N VAL A 39 6.90 -8.88 -13.43
CA VAL A 39 5.79 -9.08 -14.35
C VAL A 39 5.33 -7.75 -14.92
N GLN A 40 6.02 -7.31 -15.98
CA GLN A 40 5.78 -6.04 -16.67
C GLN A 40 4.81 -6.20 -17.86
N THR A 41 3.58 -6.63 -17.57
CA THR A 41 2.49 -6.71 -18.57
C THR A 41 1.28 -5.88 -18.12
N SER A 42 0.47 -5.43 -19.08
CA SER A 42 -0.79 -4.75 -18.80
C SER A 42 -1.95 -5.72 -18.54
N LEU A 43 -2.06 -6.78 -19.33
CA LEU A 43 -3.17 -7.75 -19.33
C LEU A 43 -2.66 -9.17 -19.07
N PHE A 44 -3.54 -9.99 -18.50
CA PHE A 44 -3.29 -11.40 -18.21
C PHE A 44 -4.20 -12.29 -19.05
N ARG A 45 -3.62 -13.33 -19.66
CA ARG A 45 -4.36 -14.29 -20.49
C ARG A 45 -5.23 -15.19 -19.61
N LYS A 46 -6.45 -15.49 -20.08
CA LYS A 46 -7.37 -16.49 -19.50
C LYS A 46 -7.64 -17.63 -20.47
N GLY A 47 -8.03 -18.79 -19.94
CA GLY A 47 -8.27 -19.99 -20.73
C GLY A 47 -9.58 -19.93 -21.54
N SER A 48 -10.58 -19.19 -21.05
CA SER A 48 -11.87 -19.01 -21.71
C SER A 48 -12.46 -17.62 -21.45
N LEU A 49 -13.41 -17.20 -22.30
CA LEU A 49 -14.15 -15.94 -22.11
C LEU A 49 -15.03 -15.98 -20.87
N ARG A 50 -15.63 -17.13 -20.54
CA ARG A 50 -16.46 -17.29 -19.34
C ARG A 50 -15.62 -17.07 -18.08
N GLN A 51 -14.44 -17.70 -18.02
CA GLN A 51 -13.49 -17.48 -16.94
C GLN A 51 -13.12 -16.00 -16.80
N LEU A 52 -12.87 -15.30 -17.92
CA LEU A 52 -12.59 -13.87 -17.88
C LEU A 52 -13.77 -13.06 -17.28
N GLN A 53 -15.02 -13.37 -17.64
CA GLN A 53 -16.20 -12.69 -17.11
C GLN A 53 -16.37 -12.92 -15.60
N ASP A 54 -16.16 -14.15 -15.15
CA ASP A 54 -16.25 -14.50 -13.74
C ASP A 54 -15.16 -13.76 -12.94
N GLU A 55 -13.92 -13.79 -13.43
CA GLU A 55 -12.78 -13.12 -12.78
C GLU A 55 -12.86 -11.58 -12.83
N LEU A 56 -13.49 -11.00 -13.86
CA LEU A 56 -13.80 -9.57 -13.93
C LEU A 56 -14.82 -9.13 -12.87
N SER A 57 -15.69 -10.04 -12.42
CA SER A 57 -16.61 -9.73 -11.32
C SER A 57 -15.88 -9.71 -9.97
N GLU A 58 -14.73 -10.39 -9.88
CA GLU A 58 -13.86 -10.50 -8.70
C GLU A 58 -12.45 -9.93 -8.95
N GLU A 59 -12.38 -8.71 -9.52
CA GLU A 59 -11.11 -8.05 -9.85
C GLU A 59 -10.17 -7.84 -8.65
N SER A 60 -10.69 -7.83 -7.42
CA SER A 60 -9.88 -7.69 -6.21
C SER A 60 -9.05 -8.93 -5.91
N LYS A 61 -9.49 -10.12 -6.33
CA LYS A 61 -8.83 -11.41 -6.06
C LYS A 61 -8.01 -11.91 -7.24
N ASN A 62 -8.43 -11.59 -8.46
CA ASN A 62 -7.89 -12.18 -9.68
C ASN A 62 -6.96 -11.24 -10.45
N TYR A 63 -5.94 -11.82 -11.10
CA TYR A 63 -5.06 -11.08 -12.01
C TYR A 63 -5.71 -10.95 -13.39
N VAL A 64 -6.39 -9.83 -13.64
CA VAL A 64 -7.03 -9.53 -14.94
C VAL A 64 -6.33 -8.38 -15.65
N TYR A 65 -6.14 -7.27 -14.94
CA TYR A 65 -5.51 -6.06 -15.45
C TYR A 65 -4.58 -5.46 -14.40
N ARG A 66 -3.37 -5.04 -14.82
CA ARG A 66 -2.30 -4.55 -13.93
C ARG A 66 -2.73 -3.40 -13.03
N ARG A 67 -3.69 -2.56 -13.47
CA ARG A 67 -4.20 -1.44 -12.66
C ARG A 67 -4.84 -1.90 -11.35
N GLY A 68 -5.53 -3.03 -11.35
CA GLY A 68 -6.17 -3.57 -10.15
C GLY A 68 -5.18 -4.40 -9.33
N ARG A 69 -4.63 -5.43 -9.95
CA ARG A 69 -3.74 -6.38 -9.28
C ARG A 69 -2.61 -6.83 -10.21
N ASN A 70 -1.41 -6.92 -9.68
CA ASN A 70 -0.21 -7.40 -10.37
C ASN A 70 0.56 -8.31 -9.42
N PRO A 71 1.06 -9.48 -9.87
CA PRO A 71 1.73 -10.44 -8.99
C PRO A 71 2.99 -9.88 -8.33
N THR A 72 3.82 -9.12 -9.06
CA THR A 72 5.01 -8.49 -8.50
C THR A 72 4.65 -7.46 -7.43
N VAL A 73 3.57 -6.70 -7.65
CA VAL A 73 3.07 -5.72 -6.67
C VAL A 73 2.45 -6.42 -5.47
N ALA A 74 1.77 -7.56 -5.66
CA ALA A 74 1.14 -8.33 -4.58
C ALA A 74 2.17 -8.89 -3.59
N VAL A 75 3.34 -9.33 -4.07
CA VAL A 75 4.45 -9.75 -3.18
C VAL A 75 4.92 -8.57 -2.32
N PHE A 76 5.07 -7.39 -2.92
CA PHE A 76 5.44 -6.18 -2.18
C PHE A 76 4.36 -5.72 -1.19
N GLU A 77 3.09 -5.75 -1.59
CA GLU A 77 1.94 -5.47 -0.71
C GLU A 77 1.94 -6.41 0.51
N GLY A 78 2.15 -7.71 0.32
CA GLY A 78 2.21 -8.69 1.40
C GLY A 78 3.36 -8.44 2.37
N LYS A 79 4.55 -8.12 1.86
CA LYS A 79 5.71 -7.78 2.70
C LYS A 79 5.47 -6.53 3.53
N LEU A 80 4.94 -5.48 2.89
CA LEU A 80 4.71 -4.22 3.56
C LEU A 80 3.62 -4.35 4.63
N ALA A 81 2.56 -5.13 4.36
CA ALA A 81 1.55 -5.46 5.36
C ALA A 81 2.16 -6.18 6.57
N ALA A 82 3.01 -7.18 6.35
CA ALA A 82 3.66 -7.93 7.42
C ALA A 82 4.60 -7.06 8.28
N LEU A 83 5.37 -6.15 7.64
CA LEU A 83 6.28 -5.22 8.32
C LEU A 83 5.53 -4.19 9.16
N GLU A 84 4.40 -3.67 8.67
CA GLU A 84 3.56 -2.71 9.39
C GLU A 84 2.57 -3.41 10.36
N HIS A 85 2.65 -4.73 10.47
CA HIS A 85 1.70 -5.57 11.23
C HIS A 85 0.22 -5.31 10.88
N GLY A 86 -0.02 -4.94 9.61
CA GLY A 86 -1.35 -4.71 9.06
C GLY A 86 -1.92 -5.97 8.40
N GLU A 87 -3.25 -6.08 8.34
CA GLU A 87 -3.92 -7.20 7.69
C GLU A 87 -3.72 -7.19 6.16
N ALA A 88 -3.80 -6.00 5.56
CA ALA A 88 -3.64 -5.82 4.13
C ALA A 88 -2.97 -4.48 3.81
N CYS A 89 -2.26 -4.46 2.67
CA CYS A 89 -1.65 -3.26 2.12
C CYS A 89 -2.04 -3.11 0.65
N LYS A 90 -2.14 -1.86 0.18
CA LYS A 90 -2.35 -1.55 -1.23
C LYS A 90 -1.33 -0.53 -1.72
N CYS A 91 -0.68 -0.83 -2.84
CA CYS A 91 0.34 0.04 -3.40
C CYS A 91 -0.24 0.97 -4.48
N PHE A 92 0.17 2.24 -4.40
CA PHE A 92 -0.24 3.29 -5.33
C PHE A 92 0.97 3.89 -6.04
N ALA A 93 0.73 4.62 -7.13
CA ALA A 93 1.79 5.28 -7.90
C ALA A 93 2.50 6.41 -7.13
N SER A 94 1.87 6.98 -6.10
CA SER A 94 2.45 8.01 -5.24
C SER A 94 1.78 8.03 -3.86
N GLY A 95 2.44 8.64 -2.86
CA GLY A 95 1.86 8.85 -1.53
C GLY A 95 0.56 9.66 -1.58
N MET A 96 0.51 10.72 -2.38
CA MET A 96 -0.71 11.51 -2.58
C MET A 96 -1.86 10.70 -3.18
N ALA A 97 -1.56 9.74 -4.06
CA ALA A 97 -2.58 8.85 -4.60
C ALA A 97 -3.13 7.91 -3.53
N ALA A 98 -2.28 7.41 -2.62
CA ALA A 98 -2.71 6.59 -1.49
C ALA A 98 -3.62 7.37 -0.54
N VAL A 99 -3.23 8.59 -0.15
CA VAL A 99 -4.03 9.47 0.71
C VAL A 99 -5.36 9.81 0.04
N SER A 100 -5.34 10.21 -1.23
CA SER A 100 -6.56 10.56 -1.97
C SER A 100 -7.52 9.38 -2.12
N ALA A 101 -6.99 8.18 -2.39
CA ALA A 101 -7.79 6.95 -2.48
C ALA A 101 -8.45 6.59 -1.14
N ALA A 102 -7.71 6.70 -0.03
CA ALA A 102 -8.24 6.45 1.30
C ALA A 102 -9.33 7.46 1.68
N LEU A 103 -9.08 8.76 1.45
CA LEU A 103 -10.06 9.81 1.72
C LEU A 103 -11.33 9.62 0.86
N THR A 104 -11.18 9.34 -0.43
CA THR A 104 -12.33 9.16 -1.33
C THR A 104 -13.09 7.86 -1.05
N GLY A 105 -12.41 6.81 -0.57
CA GLY A 105 -13.03 5.55 -0.20
C GLY A 105 -13.84 5.61 1.10
N LEU A 106 -13.36 6.39 2.07
CA LEU A 106 -13.99 6.49 3.40
C LEU A 106 -15.01 7.62 3.51
N LEU A 107 -14.83 8.73 2.78
CA LEU A 107 -15.60 9.94 2.98
C LEU A 107 -16.71 10.13 1.94
N LYS A 108 -17.85 10.64 2.42
CA LYS A 108 -18.99 11.04 1.60
C LYS A 108 -19.26 12.53 1.75
N GLN A 109 -20.10 13.05 0.86
CA GLN A 109 -20.51 14.45 0.94
C GLN A 109 -21.24 14.71 2.27
N GLY A 110 -20.71 15.63 3.06
CA GLY A 110 -21.26 15.99 4.37
C GLY A 110 -20.34 15.59 5.54
N ASP A 111 -19.39 14.68 5.32
CA ASP A 111 -18.51 14.17 6.38
C ASP A 111 -17.40 15.15 6.75
N ARG A 112 -17.15 15.28 8.06
CA ARG A 112 -16.13 16.19 8.63
C ARG A 112 -14.82 15.46 8.82
N ILE A 113 -13.71 16.03 8.34
CA ILE A 113 -12.36 15.48 8.55
C ILE A 113 -11.67 16.34 9.60
N LEU A 114 -11.01 15.68 10.55
CA LEU A 114 -10.04 16.31 11.43
C LEU A 114 -8.66 16.00 10.86
N PHE A 115 -7.84 17.02 10.60
CA PHE A 115 -6.49 16.84 10.07
C PHE A 115 -5.50 17.70 10.85
N VAL A 116 -4.25 17.23 10.88
CA VAL A 116 -3.14 17.87 11.57
C VAL A 116 -2.45 18.84 10.61
N ASN A 117 -2.25 20.10 11.01
CA ASN A 117 -1.50 21.06 10.22
C ASN A 117 0.00 20.85 10.41
N LEU A 118 0.60 20.00 9.57
CA LEU A 118 2.04 19.88 9.45
C LEU A 118 2.53 20.78 8.33
N SER A 119 3.30 21.80 8.68
CA SER A 119 3.83 22.83 7.77
C SER A 119 4.77 22.31 6.66
N VAL A 120 4.96 20.97 6.56
CA VAL A 120 5.84 20.30 5.61
C VAL A 120 5.11 19.11 4.96
N SER A 121 3.94 19.35 4.35
CA SER A 121 3.24 18.35 3.54
C SER A 121 2.55 19.00 2.33
N PRO A 122 2.74 18.50 1.08
CA PRO A 122 2.03 19.01 -0.10
C PRO A 122 0.50 18.81 -0.04
N ASP A 123 0.03 18.00 0.90
CA ASP A 123 -1.36 17.59 1.14
C ASP A 123 -2.28 18.78 1.47
N HIS A 124 -1.75 19.81 2.14
CA HIS A 124 -2.53 21.00 2.52
C HIS A 124 -3.05 21.77 1.28
N SER A 125 -2.28 21.75 0.19
CA SER A 125 -2.69 22.33 -1.09
C SER A 125 -3.77 21.51 -1.78
N PHE A 126 -3.77 20.18 -1.64
CA PHE A 126 -4.80 19.31 -2.20
C PHE A 126 -6.14 19.47 -1.48
N LEU A 127 -6.13 19.66 -0.16
CA LEU A 127 -7.35 19.85 0.61
C LEU A 127 -7.96 21.25 0.41
N CYS A 128 -7.11 22.29 0.36
CA CYS A 128 -7.54 23.68 0.19
C CYS A 128 -7.92 24.02 -1.27
N CYS A 129 -7.17 23.51 -2.26
CA CYS A 129 -7.32 23.85 -3.67
C CYS A 129 -7.88 22.69 -4.54
N GLY A 130 -8.15 21.53 -3.94
CA GLY A 130 -8.71 20.36 -4.63
C GLY A 130 -10.23 20.45 -4.88
N PRO A 131 -10.87 19.31 -5.19
CA PRO A 131 -12.26 19.27 -5.66
C PRO A 131 -13.22 19.92 -4.64
N ARG A 132 -14.25 20.63 -5.14
CA ARG A 132 -15.20 21.46 -4.36
C ARG A 132 -15.87 20.75 -3.16
N ARG A 133 -15.77 19.42 -3.08
CA ARG A 133 -16.39 18.57 -2.06
C ARG A 133 -15.71 18.66 -0.68
N LEU A 134 -14.46 19.11 -0.58
CA LEU A 134 -13.67 19.06 0.66
C LEU A 134 -13.48 20.40 1.39
N ARG A 135 -14.01 21.53 0.86
CA ARG A 135 -13.67 22.88 1.33
C ARG A 135 -14.22 23.33 2.69
N ASN A 136 -15.18 22.63 3.30
CA ASN A 136 -15.94 23.15 4.46
C ASN A 136 -15.75 22.34 5.77
N GLN A 137 -14.66 21.60 5.93
CA GLN A 137 -14.58 20.53 6.93
C GLN A 137 -13.19 20.49 7.60
N SER A 138 -12.87 21.41 8.52
CA SER A 138 -11.53 21.45 9.16
C SER A 138 -11.62 21.83 10.64
N LEU A 139 -11.22 20.95 11.55
CA LEU A 139 -10.91 21.23 12.97
C LEU A 139 -9.62 20.47 13.33
N GLU A 140 -8.70 21.14 14.03
CA GLU A 140 -7.28 20.77 14.18
C GLU A 140 -6.98 20.04 15.49
N LEU A 141 -6.18 18.96 15.46
CA LEU A 141 -5.52 18.29 16.61
C LEU A 141 -4.47 17.26 16.12
N ASN A 142 -3.39 17.06 16.88
CA ASN A 142 -2.13 16.36 16.53
C ASN A 142 -2.13 14.82 16.69
N CYS A 143 -1.72 14.05 15.67
CA CYS A 143 -0.82 12.87 15.75
C CYS A 143 -0.45 12.34 14.34
N PHE A 144 0.76 11.81 14.19
CA PHE A 144 1.35 11.27 12.95
C PHE A 144 0.91 9.80 12.75
N ASP A 145 0.68 9.44 11.49
CA ASP A 145 0.65 8.09 10.88
C ASP A 145 -0.60 7.89 10.02
N LEU A 146 -0.54 8.38 8.79
CA LEU A 146 -1.51 8.03 7.75
C LEU A 146 -0.87 7.03 6.77
N PHE A 147 -0.47 5.88 7.30
CA PHE A 147 -0.29 4.68 6.51
C PHE A 147 -1.66 4.02 6.34
N VAL A 148 -2.07 3.83 5.09
CA VAL A 148 -3.37 3.26 4.76
C VAL A 148 -3.26 1.73 4.90
N ILE A 149 -3.31 1.26 6.14
CA ILE A 149 -3.60 -0.14 6.47
C ILE A 149 -5.12 -0.28 6.36
N LEU A 150 -5.59 -0.75 5.20
CA LEU A 150 -7.00 -1.06 5.00
C LEU A 150 -7.33 -2.30 5.85
N ASN A 151 -7.97 -2.10 7.00
CA ASN A 151 -8.78 -3.15 7.62
C ASN A 151 -10.05 -3.28 6.79
N PHE A 152 -10.31 -4.47 6.25
CA PHE A 152 -11.60 -4.84 5.67
C PHE A 152 -12.16 -6.03 6.44
#